data_AF-A0A3E0H249-F1
#
_entry.id   AF-A0A3E0H249-F1
#
_cell.length_a   1.000
_cell.length_b   1.000
_cell.length_c   1.000
_cell.angle_alpha   90.00
_cell.angle_beta   90.00
_cell.angle_gamma   90.00
#
_symmetry.space_group_name_H-M   'P 1'
#
loop_
_entity.id
_entity.type
_entity.pdbx_description
1 polymer ?
#
loop_
_entity_poly.entity_id
_entity_poly.type
_entity_poly.pdbx_seq_one_letter_code
_entity_poly.pdbx_strand_id
1 'polypeptide(L)'
;MRIWNERDHGKHADSLARLAMAAKDALPSCNIGSSGAGEITIKYDPDAQLKGVRFSSFYVRSMGKGDGELWRVMRKLNKEENTWEFTNVEEIVDFIASYIASEKANNGHVDIKQVEADQLSRAERIRLITSEMTSQLLEHLSKFKETTDGRRIFKELLSTMLWKFSEADGAKHGNKRWTRDALDCYAKDKLTKNLIHEHTIPRKVLIEELMSLEAIDQISIHEFLSKFCFATVVTKEEDDLLRKAGLNSKMPTDWSFGDDDVMARYKEANLSPVNIKD
;
A
#
# COMPACT_ATOMS: atom_id res chain seq x y z
N MET A 1 35.13 11.31 -11.42
CA MET A 1 34.61 11.47 -12.78
C MET A 1 34.11 10.12 -13.28
N ARG A 2 32.78 9.89 -13.26
CA ARG A 2 32.13 8.76 -13.96
C ARG A 2 31.27 9.36 -15.05
N ILE A 3 31.41 8.86 -16.27
CA ILE A 3 30.59 9.31 -17.41
C ILE A 3 29.21 8.66 -17.25
N TRP A 4 28.18 9.50 -17.14
CA TRP A 4 26.78 9.07 -17.20
C TRP A 4 26.40 8.89 -18.67
N ASN A 5 25.66 7.82 -19.00
CA ASN A 5 25.43 7.41 -20.38
C ASN A 5 23.99 7.71 -20.80
N GLU A 6 23.80 8.67 -21.71
CA GLU A 6 22.49 9.28 -22.03
C GLU A 6 21.47 8.33 -22.70
N ARG A 7 21.83 7.06 -22.96
CA ARG A 7 21.03 6.13 -23.77
C ARG A 7 19.75 5.61 -23.11
N ASP A 8 19.63 5.67 -21.78
CA ASP A 8 18.46 5.13 -21.08
C ASP A 8 17.26 6.10 -21.04
N HIS A 9 17.49 7.41 -21.25
CA HIS A 9 16.40 8.39 -21.33
C HIS A 9 15.50 8.17 -22.56
N GLY A 10 16.07 7.78 -23.70
CA GLY A 10 15.32 7.59 -24.94
C GLY A 10 14.26 6.50 -24.85
N LYS A 11 14.57 5.36 -24.18
CA LYS A 11 13.65 4.22 -24.06
C LYS A 11 12.47 4.54 -23.14
N HIS A 12 12.70 5.22 -22.02
CA HIS A 12 11.64 5.61 -21.11
C HIS A 12 10.71 6.68 -21.71
N ALA A 13 11.28 7.66 -22.42
CA ALA A 13 10.48 8.68 -23.12
C ALA A 13 9.60 8.05 -24.22
N ASP A 14 10.14 7.11 -24.99
CA ASP A 14 9.40 6.43 -26.07
C ASP A 14 8.27 5.53 -25.53
N SER A 15 8.50 4.82 -24.41
CA SER A 15 7.43 4.07 -23.73
C SER A 15 6.30 4.96 -23.20
N LEU A 16 6.62 6.12 -22.63
CA LEU A 16 5.62 7.08 -22.14
C LEU A 16 4.89 7.81 -23.28
N ALA A 17 5.57 8.10 -24.39
CA ALA A 17 4.97 8.66 -25.59
C ALA A 17 3.99 7.68 -26.25
N ARG A 18 4.32 6.38 -26.29
CA ARG A 18 3.40 5.32 -26.75
C ARG A 18 2.16 5.22 -25.86
N LEU A 19 2.32 5.28 -24.53
CA LEU A 19 1.20 5.32 -23.57
C LEU A 19 0.26 6.53 -23.85
N ALA A 20 0.85 7.71 -24.08
CA ALA A 20 0.10 8.94 -24.35
C ALA A 20 -0.60 8.94 -25.72
N MET A 21 -0.02 8.29 -26.74
CA MET A 21 -0.67 8.13 -28.05
C MET A 21 -1.80 7.10 -28.01
N ALA A 22 -1.60 5.95 -27.35
CA ALA A 22 -2.66 4.95 -27.16
C ALA A 22 -3.89 5.54 -26.44
N ALA A 23 -3.68 6.34 -25.40
CA ALA A 23 -4.75 7.03 -24.68
C ALA A 23 -5.50 8.09 -25.53
N LYS A 24 -4.85 8.64 -26.57
CA LYS A 24 -5.45 9.61 -27.49
C LYS A 24 -6.29 8.93 -28.56
N ASP A 25 -5.82 7.81 -29.11
CA ASP A 25 -6.50 7.09 -30.20
C ASP A 25 -7.72 6.27 -29.68
N ALA A 26 -7.74 5.92 -28.39
CA ALA A 26 -8.85 5.20 -27.76
C ALA A 26 -10.12 6.05 -27.50
N LEU A 27 -10.09 7.38 -27.72
CA LEU A 27 -11.22 8.27 -27.40
C LEU A 27 -11.66 9.20 -28.57
N PRO A 28 -12.02 8.69 -29.78
CA PRO A 28 -12.32 9.56 -30.93
C PRO A 28 -13.69 10.25 -30.89
N SER A 29 -14.62 9.81 -30.05
CA SER A 29 -16.02 10.23 -30.12
C SER A 29 -16.74 10.28 -28.77
N CYS A 30 -16.50 11.35 -27.99
CA CYS A 30 -17.36 11.70 -26.86
C CYS A 30 -18.07 13.03 -27.14
N ASN A 31 -19.20 12.96 -27.85
CA ASN A 31 -20.10 14.11 -28.04
C ASN A 31 -20.87 14.36 -26.73
N ILE A 32 -20.27 15.15 -25.84
CA ILE A 32 -20.92 15.59 -24.60
C ILE A 32 -21.69 16.88 -24.89
N GLY A 33 -22.99 16.87 -24.60
CA GLY A 33 -23.87 18.03 -24.77
C GLY A 33 -23.35 19.26 -24.02
N SER A 34 -23.56 20.43 -24.61
CA SER A 34 -23.00 21.70 -24.19
C SER A 34 -23.36 22.11 -22.74
N SER A 35 -22.41 21.99 -21.82
CA SER A 35 -22.04 23.06 -20.86
C SER A 35 -20.83 22.66 -20.00
N GLY A 36 -19.76 23.47 -20.05
CA GLY A 36 -18.61 23.33 -19.14
C GLY A 36 -17.57 22.28 -19.52
N ALA A 37 -16.88 22.45 -20.65
CA ALA A 37 -15.67 21.67 -20.95
C ALA A 37 -14.52 22.10 -20.03
N GLY A 38 -14.18 21.27 -19.04
CA GLY A 38 -12.96 21.41 -18.24
C GLY A 38 -11.78 20.77 -18.95
N GLU A 39 -10.71 21.54 -19.18
CA GLU A 39 -9.46 21.02 -19.74
C GLU A 39 -8.67 20.25 -18.67
N ILE A 40 -8.22 19.04 -19.00
CA ILE A 40 -7.37 18.21 -18.15
C ILE A 40 -5.93 18.32 -18.63
N THR A 41 -5.05 18.89 -17.80
CA THR A 41 -3.60 18.90 -18.06
C THR A 41 -2.89 17.92 -17.13
N ILE A 42 -2.27 16.89 -17.71
CA ILE A 42 -1.31 16.02 -17.01
C ILE A 42 0.06 16.66 -17.15
N LYS A 43 0.76 16.89 -16.02
CA LYS A 43 2.12 17.44 -16.01
C LYS A 43 3.11 16.45 -15.40
N TYR A 44 4.20 16.22 -16.12
CA TYR A 44 5.38 15.50 -15.65
C TYR A 44 6.39 16.52 -15.09
N ASP A 45 6.82 16.35 -13.83
CA ASP A 45 7.90 17.13 -13.21
C ASP A 45 9.20 16.27 -13.25
N PRO A 46 10.14 16.54 -14.16
CA PRO A 46 11.40 15.80 -14.23
C PRO A 46 12.29 16.00 -12.99
N ASP A 47 12.12 17.09 -12.24
CA ASP A 47 12.96 17.43 -11.09
C ASP A 47 12.49 16.76 -9.78
N ALA A 48 11.36 16.04 -9.81
CA ALA A 48 10.83 15.33 -8.63
C ALA A 48 11.83 14.29 -8.08
N GLN A 49 12.60 13.61 -8.95
CA GLN A 49 13.64 12.67 -8.55
C GLN A 49 14.85 13.37 -7.90
N LEU A 50 15.23 14.56 -8.39
CA LEU A 50 16.34 15.35 -7.82
C LEU A 50 16.04 15.84 -6.40
N LYS A 51 14.76 16.01 -6.06
CA LYS A 51 14.28 16.40 -4.72
C LYS A 51 14.12 15.21 -3.76
N GLY A 52 14.59 14.01 -4.12
CA GLY A 52 14.55 12.81 -3.28
C GLY A 52 13.17 12.15 -3.16
N VAL A 53 12.17 12.59 -3.93
CA VAL A 53 10.83 11.99 -3.94
C VAL A 53 10.87 10.70 -4.76
N ARG A 54 11.03 9.57 -4.07
CA ARG A 54 10.98 8.23 -4.67
C ARG A 54 9.53 7.79 -4.89
N PHE A 55 8.84 8.36 -5.88
CA PHE A 55 7.79 7.74 -6.70
C PHE A 55 7.25 8.78 -7.70
N SER A 56 6.92 8.34 -8.92
CA SER A 56 6.27 9.18 -9.93
C SER A 56 4.78 9.38 -9.60
N SER A 57 4.45 10.53 -9.03
CA SER A 57 3.07 10.97 -8.82
C SER A 57 2.47 11.55 -10.11
N PHE A 58 1.37 10.98 -10.58
CA PHE A 58 0.54 11.60 -11.61
C PHE A 58 -0.40 12.64 -10.97
N TYR A 59 -0.44 13.84 -11.54
CA TYR A 59 -1.31 14.92 -11.10
C TYR A 59 -2.35 15.25 -12.18
N VAL A 60 -3.62 15.33 -11.79
CA VAL A 60 -4.72 15.84 -12.61
C VAL A 60 -5.29 17.07 -11.89
N ARG A 61 -5.33 18.21 -12.59
CA ARG A 61 -5.90 19.46 -12.06
C ARG A 61 -7.15 19.82 -12.88
N SER A 62 -8.28 19.98 -12.22
CA SER A 62 -9.46 20.62 -12.83
C SER A 62 -9.36 22.13 -12.65
N MET A 63 -9.47 22.90 -13.73
CA MET A 63 -9.41 24.36 -13.73
C MET A 63 -10.83 24.96 -13.57
N GLY A 64 -11.41 24.77 -12.38
CA GLY A 64 -12.64 25.46 -11.94
C GLY A 64 -12.33 26.74 -11.16
N LYS A 65 -13.16 27.79 -11.29
CA LYS A 65 -13.05 29.00 -10.47
C LYS A 65 -13.68 28.79 -9.09
N GLY A 66 -12.89 28.32 -8.15
CA GLY A 66 -13.26 28.08 -6.74
C GLY A 66 -12.09 27.36 -6.05
N ASP A 67 -11.91 27.58 -4.75
CA ASP A 67 -10.66 27.23 -4.05
C ASP A 67 -10.24 25.76 -4.21
N GLY A 68 -8.93 25.56 -4.37
CA GLY A 68 -8.37 24.30 -4.85
C GLY A 68 -8.30 23.20 -3.80
N GLU A 69 -9.17 22.21 -3.90
CA GLU A 69 -9.03 20.93 -3.22
C GLU A 69 -8.48 19.82 -4.13
N LEU A 70 -7.72 18.89 -3.54
CA LEU A 70 -6.93 17.88 -4.23
C LEU A 70 -7.68 16.52 -4.28
N TRP A 71 -8.41 16.25 -5.38
CA TRP A 71 -9.33 15.10 -5.47
C TRP A 71 -8.96 14.03 -6.51
N ARG A 72 -9.20 12.75 -6.17
CA ARG A 72 -9.09 11.55 -7.06
C ARG A 72 -10.47 11.08 -7.54
N VAL A 73 -10.61 10.89 -8.85
CA VAL A 73 -11.80 10.36 -9.59
C VAL A 73 -11.32 9.53 -10.80
N MET A 74 -12.12 8.72 -11.52
CA MET A 74 -13.60 8.69 -11.60
C MET A 74 -14.23 7.28 -11.50
N ARG A 75 -14.70 6.67 -12.61
CA ARG A 75 -15.36 5.34 -12.74
C ARG A 75 -15.37 4.89 -14.21
N LYS A 76 -15.40 3.57 -14.48
CA LYS A 76 -16.58 2.84 -15.01
C LYS A 76 -16.28 1.33 -15.05
N LEU A 77 -17.21 0.49 -14.58
CA LEU A 77 -17.64 -0.79 -15.15
C LEU A 77 -18.35 -1.63 -14.07
N ASN A 78 -19.65 -1.85 -14.26
CA ASN A 78 -20.37 -2.95 -13.63
C ASN A 78 -21.45 -3.38 -14.63
N LYS A 79 -21.23 -4.54 -15.26
CA LYS A 79 -22.24 -5.58 -15.50
C LYS A 79 -21.60 -6.77 -16.21
N GLU A 80 -22.09 -7.95 -15.79
CA GLU A 80 -21.95 -9.27 -16.42
C GLU A 80 -20.59 -10.00 -16.26
N GLU A 81 -20.71 -11.16 -15.59
CA GLU A 81 -19.88 -12.37 -15.59
C GLU A 81 -18.36 -12.24 -15.83
N ASN A 82 -17.58 -12.28 -14.74
CA ASN A 82 -16.12 -12.15 -14.80
C ASN A 82 -15.34 -13.39 -14.37
N THR A 83 -14.72 -14.04 -15.34
CA THR A 83 -13.42 -14.71 -15.18
C THR A 83 -12.33 -13.74 -15.64
N TRP A 84 -11.70 -12.99 -14.73
CA TRP A 84 -10.71 -11.97 -15.10
C TRP A 84 -9.35 -12.60 -15.49
N GLU A 85 -9.05 -12.67 -16.78
CA GLU A 85 -7.71 -12.99 -17.26
C GLU A 85 -6.86 -11.73 -17.45
N PHE A 86 -6.13 -11.32 -16.40
CA PHE A 86 -5.06 -10.33 -16.54
C PHE A 86 -3.96 -10.82 -17.49
N THR A 87 -3.75 -10.06 -18.57
CA THR A 87 -2.73 -10.22 -19.62
C THR A 87 -1.60 -9.19 -19.50
N ASN A 88 -1.84 -8.03 -18.89
CA ASN A 88 -0.87 -6.94 -18.80
C ASN A 88 -1.05 -6.05 -17.54
N VAL A 89 -0.11 -5.10 -17.34
CA VAL A 89 -0.06 -4.22 -16.16
C VAL A 89 -1.17 -3.16 -16.14
N GLU A 90 -1.69 -2.76 -17.31
CA GLU A 90 -2.73 -1.72 -17.42
C GLU A 90 -4.06 -2.25 -16.89
N GLU A 91 -4.41 -3.49 -17.20
CA GLU A 91 -5.58 -4.19 -16.64
C GLU A 91 -5.51 -4.37 -15.11
N ILE A 92 -4.31 -4.55 -14.55
CA ILE A 92 -4.10 -4.61 -13.09
C ILE A 92 -4.31 -3.23 -12.45
N VAL A 93 -3.85 -2.16 -13.10
CA VAL A 93 -4.10 -0.79 -12.66
C VAL A 93 -5.59 -0.45 -12.74
N ASP A 94 -6.26 -0.87 -13.81
CA ASP A 94 -7.70 -0.68 -14.00
C ASP A 94 -8.53 -1.51 -13.01
N PHE A 95 -8.11 -2.74 -12.67
CA PHE A 95 -8.72 -3.54 -11.60
C PHE A 95 -8.61 -2.84 -10.25
N ILE A 96 -7.42 -2.39 -9.86
CA ILE A 96 -7.20 -1.66 -8.59
C ILE A 96 -8.01 -0.35 -8.59
N ALA A 97 -8.07 0.36 -9.72
CA ALA A 97 -8.86 1.59 -9.85
C ALA A 97 -10.37 1.33 -9.80
N SER A 98 -10.85 0.25 -10.43
CA SER A 98 -12.25 -0.19 -10.43
C SER A 98 -12.69 -0.60 -9.02
N TYR A 99 -11.87 -1.37 -8.30
CA TYR A 99 -12.10 -1.73 -6.90
C TYR A 99 -12.17 -0.50 -5.98
N ILE A 100 -11.21 0.42 -6.10
CA ILE A 100 -11.23 1.68 -5.33
C ILE A 100 -12.46 2.56 -5.72
N ALA A 101 -12.96 2.44 -6.94
CA ALA A 101 -14.17 3.13 -7.40
C ALA A 101 -15.47 2.44 -6.97
N SER A 102 -15.50 1.10 -6.86
CA SER A 102 -16.63 0.35 -6.32
C SER A 102 -16.78 0.61 -4.83
N GLU A 103 -15.70 0.63 -4.05
CA GLU A 103 -15.73 1.02 -2.63
C GLU A 103 -16.32 2.44 -2.43
N LYS A 104 -16.00 3.37 -3.32
CA LYS A 104 -16.60 4.72 -3.31
C LYS A 104 -18.06 4.78 -3.75
N ALA A 105 -18.53 3.81 -4.53
CA ALA A 105 -19.92 3.71 -4.98
C ALA A 105 -20.78 2.89 -4.01
N ASN A 106 -20.18 1.91 -3.33
CA ASN A 106 -20.79 0.91 -2.46
C ASN A 106 -20.70 1.30 -0.98
N ASN A 107 -20.79 2.60 -0.68
CA ASN A 107 -21.23 3.15 0.62
C ASN A 107 -22.71 2.77 0.90
N GLY A 108 -23.10 1.53 0.62
CA GLY A 108 -24.49 1.09 0.52
C GLY A 108 -24.74 -0.39 0.23
N HIS A 109 -23.85 -1.16 -0.43
CA HIS A 109 -24.02 -2.62 -0.61
C HIS A 109 -22.70 -3.35 -0.96
N VAL A 110 -22.25 -4.21 -0.06
CA VAL A 110 -21.46 -5.42 -0.36
C VAL A 110 -22.23 -6.56 0.29
N ASP A 111 -22.53 -7.62 -0.45
CA ASP A 111 -23.27 -8.78 0.06
C ASP A 111 -22.35 -9.72 0.86
N ILE A 112 -21.78 -9.16 1.93
CA ILE A 112 -21.35 -9.96 3.08
C ILE A 112 -22.66 -10.52 3.66
N LYS A 113 -22.79 -11.85 3.68
CA LYS A 113 -23.92 -12.57 4.29
C LYS A 113 -24.40 -11.82 5.53
N GLN A 114 -25.65 -11.35 5.53
CA GLN A 114 -26.21 -10.36 6.47
C GLN A 114 -26.09 -10.75 7.96
N VAL A 115 -24.88 -10.61 8.51
CA VAL A 115 -24.52 -10.86 9.90
C VAL A 115 -23.56 -9.74 10.33
N GLU A 116 -24.12 -8.75 11.03
CA GLU A 116 -23.41 -7.86 11.97
C GLU A 116 -22.29 -6.93 11.43
N ALA A 117 -22.32 -6.54 10.15
CA ALA A 117 -21.43 -5.50 9.61
C ALA A 117 -21.50 -4.16 10.38
N ASP A 118 -22.64 -3.87 11.01
CA ASP A 118 -22.89 -2.71 11.88
C ASP A 118 -22.20 -2.79 13.26
N GLN A 119 -21.80 -3.97 13.72
CA GLN A 119 -21.08 -4.14 15.01
C GLN A 119 -19.56 -4.05 14.86
N LEU A 120 -19.02 -4.27 13.66
CA LEU A 120 -17.57 -4.23 13.44
C LEU A 120 -17.01 -2.82 13.65
N SER A 121 -15.82 -2.74 14.25
CA SER A 121 -15.09 -1.48 14.34
C SER A 121 -14.63 -1.01 12.94
N ARG A 122 -14.35 0.29 12.79
CA ARG A 122 -13.76 0.82 11.56
C ARG A 122 -12.42 0.15 11.22
N ALA A 123 -11.61 -0.13 12.23
CA ALA A 123 -10.32 -0.82 12.05
C ALA A 123 -10.54 -2.23 11.49
N GLU A 124 -11.53 -2.96 12.01
CA GLU A 124 -11.77 -4.35 11.59
C GLU A 124 -12.30 -4.45 10.16
N ARG A 125 -13.17 -3.53 9.75
CA ARG A 125 -13.56 -3.43 8.33
C ARG A 125 -12.35 -3.18 7.42
N ILE A 126 -11.41 -2.31 7.81
CA ILE A 126 -10.17 -2.07 7.04
C ILE A 126 -9.32 -3.34 6.96
N ARG A 127 -9.19 -4.11 8.05
CA ARG A 127 -8.47 -5.39 8.05
C ARG A 127 -9.09 -6.40 7.09
N LEU A 128 -10.39 -6.68 7.22
CA LEU A 128 -11.10 -7.64 6.37
C LEU A 128 -11.01 -7.29 4.87
N ILE A 129 -11.21 -6.02 4.53
CA ILE A 129 -11.05 -5.51 3.14
C ILE A 129 -9.61 -5.70 2.65
N THR A 130 -8.62 -5.38 3.48
CA THR A 130 -7.20 -5.52 3.11
C THR A 130 -6.78 -6.98 2.98
N SER A 131 -7.34 -7.88 3.80
CA SER A 131 -7.15 -9.34 3.70
C SER A 131 -7.73 -9.89 2.39
N GLU A 132 -8.94 -9.47 2.01
CA GLU A 132 -9.57 -9.84 0.74
C GLU A 132 -8.74 -9.40 -0.47
N MET A 133 -8.32 -8.13 -0.49
CA MET A 133 -7.44 -7.62 -1.54
C MET A 133 -6.11 -8.38 -1.61
N THR A 134 -5.61 -8.86 -0.46
CA THR A 134 -4.36 -9.65 -0.39
C THR A 134 -4.57 -11.08 -0.90
N SER A 135 -5.70 -11.72 -0.56
CA SER A 135 -6.15 -13.02 -1.10
C SER A 135 -6.21 -12.98 -2.63
N GLN A 136 -7.01 -12.07 -3.19
CA GLN A 136 -7.18 -11.90 -4.64
C GLN A 136 -5.85 -11.59 -5.35
N LEU A 137 -4.97 -10.80 -4.73
CA LEU A 137 -3.64 -10.54 -5.27
C LEU A 137 -2.78 -11.82 -5.31
N LEU A 138 -2.79 -12.63 -4.25
CA LEU A 138 -2.04 -13.89 -4.17
C LEU A 138 -2.49 -14.93 -5.19
N GLU A 139 -3.78 -14.99 -5.53
CA GLU A 139 -4.30 -15.85 -6.62
C GLU A 139 -3.61 -15.57 -7.97
N HIS A 140 -3.14 -14.33 -8.18
CA HIS A 140 -2.45 -13.92 -9.40
C HIS A 140 -0.92 -13.99 -9.32
N LEU A 141 -0.33 -14.38 -8.18
CA LEU A 141 1.13 -14.48 -7.98
C LEU A 141 1.85 -15.25 -9.11
N SER A 142 1.21 -16.30 -9.63
CA SER A 142 1.72 -17.11 -10.75
C SER A 142 1.98 -16.29 -12.03
N LYS A 143 1.19 -15.25 -12.29
CA LYS A 143 1.36 -14.36 -13.46
C LYS A 143 2.51 -13.37 -13.27
N PHE A 144 2.72 -12.88 -12.05
CA PHE A 144 3.75 -11.89 -11.76
C PHE A 144 5.16 -12.49 -11.59
N LYS A 145 5.27 -13.73 -11.10
CA LYS A 145 6.56 -14.33 -10.72
C LYS A 145 7.50 -14.62 -11.90
N GLU A 146 6.95 -14.70 -13.11
CA GLU A 146 7.64 -15.04 -14.37
C GLU A 146 8.63 -13.96 -14.85
N THR A 147 8.50 -12.72 -14.37
CA THR A 147 9.43 -11.63 -14.70
C THR A 147 9.95 -10.93 -13.46
N THR A 148 11.18 -10.39 -13.54
CA THR A 148 11.78 -9.61 -12.44
C THR A 148 10.96 -8.36 -12.12
N ASP A 149 10.45 -7.66 -13.14
CA ASP A 149 9.63 -6.47 -12.96
C ASP A 149 8.23 -6.80 -12.42
N GLY A 150 7.59 -7.86 -12.91
CA GLY A 150 6.32 -8.36 -12.38
C GLY A 150 6.44 -8.72 -10.89
N ARG A 151 7.48 -9.47 -10.52
CA ARG A 151 7.77 -9.80 -9.12
C ARG A 151 8.04 -8.55 -8.26
N ARG A 152 8.69 -7.52 -8.81
CA ARG A 152 8.88 -6.23 -8.10
C ARG A 152 7.54 -5.52 -7.88
N ILE A 153 6.72 -5.38 -8.92
CA ILE A 153 5.39 -4.77 -8.84
C ILE A 153 4.53 -5.48 -7.80
N PHE A 154 4.52 -6.82 -7.83
CA PHE A 154 3.79 -7.65 -6.88
C PHE A 154 4.20 -7.41 -5.42
N LYS A 155 5.52 -7.39 -5.15
CA LYS A 155 6.04 -7.07 -3.82
C LYS A 155 5.65 -5.65 -3.38
N GLU A 156 5.59 -4.67 -4.28
CA GLU A 156 5.13 -3.31 -3.94
C GLU A 156 3.61 -3.19 -3.68
N LEU A 157 2.80 -4.01 -4.34
CA LEU A 157 1.36 -4.11 -4.04
C LEU A 157 1.12 -4.73 -2.65
N LEU A 158 1.76 -5.87 -2.33
CA LEU A 158 1.70 -6.44 -0.98
C LEU A 158 2.26 -5.48 0.09
N SER A 159 3.40 -4.85 -0.19
CA SER A 159 4.03 -3.76 0.60
C SER A 159 3.04 -2.64 0.94
N THR A 160 2.09 -2.34 0.05
CA THR A 160 1.02 -1.34 0.25
C THR A 160 -0.13 -1.89 1.11
N MET A 161 -0.56 -3.13 0.89
CA MET A 161 -1.59 -3.79 1.71
C MET A 161 -1.15 -3.93 3.17
N LEU A 162 0.09 -4.36 3.42
CA LEU A 162 0.64 -4.48 4.77
C LEU A 162 0.65 -3.15 5.54
N TRP A 163 0.86 -2.01 4.88
CA TRP A 163 0.68 -0.70 5.52
C TRP A 163 -0.77 -0.45 5.90
N LYS A 164 -1.73 -0.69 4.99
CA LYS A 164 -3.14 -0.41 5.27
C LYS A 164 -3.70 -1.30 6.37
N PHE A 165 -3.25 -2.55 6.44
CA PHE A 165 -3.58 -3.46 7.52
C PHE A 165 -3.03 -2.98 8.88
N SER A 166 -1.74 -2.62 8.95
CA SER A 166 -1.10 -2.18 10.21
C SER A 166 -1.54 -0.78 10.66
N GLU A 167 -2.00 0.07 9.74
CA GLU A 167 -2.53 1.41 10.03
C GLU A 167 -4.02 1.40 10.46
N ALA A 168 -4.67 0.23 10.54
CA ALA A 168 -6.11 0.13 10.83
C ALA A 168 -6.53 0.74 12.19
N ASP A 169 -5.70 0.58 13.23
CA ASP A 169 -5.87 1.22 14.54
C ASP A 169 -5.34 2.68 14.57
N GLY A 170 -4.78 3.16 13.45
CA GLY A 170 -4.05 4.41 13.32
C GLY A 170 -2.53 4.24 13.43
N ALA A 171 -1.78 5.00 12.62
CA ALA A 171 -0.34 4.84 12.49
C ALA A 171 0.41 5.10 13.82
N LYS A 172 0.31 6.33 14.34
CA LYS A 172 0.96 6.74 15.61
C LYS A 172 -0.07 7.05 16.70
N HIS A 173 -1.11 7.79 16.35
CA HIS A 173 -2.28 7.99 17.21
C HIS A 173 -3.17 6.74 17.11
N GLY A 174 -3.49 6.10 18.24
CA GLY A 174 -4.31 4.88 18.29
C GLY A 174 -3.53 3.57 18.22
N ASN A 175 -2.23 3.60 17.89
CA ASN A 175 -1.41 2.39 17.90
C ASN A 175 -1.29 1.82 19.33
N LYS A 176 -1.40 0.49 19.46
CA LYS A 176 -1.37 -0.22 20.75
C LYS A 176 0.03 -0.69 21.16
N ARG A 177 1.00 -0.67 20.25
CA ARG A 177 2.36 -1.23 20.42
C ARG A 177 3.40 -0.12 20.35
N TRP A 178 4.22 -0.02 21.38
CA TRP A 178 5.23 1.04 21.53
C TRP A 178 6.52 0.46 22.09
N THR A 179 7.63 1.18 21.99
CA THR A 179 8.70 1.08 22.99
C THR A 179 8.46 2.06 24.14
N ARG A 180 9.06 1.79 25.31
CA ARG A 180 8.96 2.67 26.48
C ARG A 180 9.38 4.11 26.15
N ASP A 181 10.52 4.27 25.49
CA ASP A 181 11.10 5.58 25.17
C ASP A 181 10.24 6.35 24.16
N ALA A 182 9.65 5.66 23.17
CA ALA A 182 8.70 6.24 22.24
C ALA A 182 7.41 6.69 22.93
N LEU A 183 6.90 5.91 23.88
CA LEU A 183 5.73 6.26 24.67
C LEU A 183 5.99 7.47 25.57
N ASP A 184 7.15 7.53 26.23
CA ASP A 184 7.57 8.65 27.06
C ASP A 184 7.83 9.92 26.23
N CYS A 185 8.39 9.78 25.03
CA CYS A 185 8.54 10.87 24.06
C CYS A 185 7.18 11.43 23.64
N TYR A 186 6.23 10.54 23.31
CA TYR A 186 4.86 10.91 22.97
C TYR A 186 4.10 11.54 24.15
N ALA A 187 4.34 11.09 25.38
CA ALA A 187 3.74 11.67 26.58
C ALA A 187 4.15 13.13 26.80
N LYS A 188 5.42 13.47 26.54
CA LYS A 188 6.02 14.80 26.80
C LYS A 188 5.63 15.87 25.78
N ASP A 189 5.82 15.60 24.48
CA ASP A 189 5.70 16.62 23.41
C ASP A 189 4.37 16.48 22.63
N LYS A 190 3.76 15.28 22.61
CA LYS A 190 2.68 14.86 21.67
C LYS A 190 3.01 14.99 20.18
N LEU A 191 4.01 15.79 19.82
CA LEU A 191 4.54 15.92 18.47
C LEU A 191 5.20 14.62 18.00
N THR A 192 4.64 14.06 16.94
CA THR A 192 5.10 12.78 16.38
C THR A 192 6.38 12.86 15.52
N LYS A 193 7.08 13.99 15.56
CA LYS A 193 8.26 14.33 14.72
C LYS A 193 9.47 13.42 14.96
N ASN A 194 9.61 12.88 16.17
CA ASN A 194 10.71 11.97 16.57
C ASN A 194 10.26 10.51 16.69
N LEU A 195 9.02 10.22 16.32
CA LEU A 195 8.45 8.89 16.36
C LEU A 195 8.40 8.30 14.94
N ILE A 196 8.64 7.00 14.83
CA ILE A 196 8.53 6.19 13.62
C ILE A 196 7.42 5.16 13.85
N HIS A 197 6.60 4.93 12.83
CA HIS A 197 5.66 3.82 12.76
C HIS A 197 6.27 2.78 11.82
N GLU A 198 6.63 1.60 12.32
CA GLU A 198 7.26 0.55 11.53
C GLU A 198 6.68 -0.83 11.88
N HIS A 199 6.73 -1.77 10.94
CA HIS A 199 6.15 -3.09 11.11
C HIS A 199 6.93 -3.93 12.13
N THR A 200 6.23 -4.45 13.12
CA THR A 200 6.74 -5.26 14.22
C THR A 200 7.61 -6.42 13.71
N ILE A 201 7.09 -7.17 12.72
CA ILE A 201 7.85 -8.07 11.83
C ILE A 201 8.14 -7.31 10.53
N PRO A 202 9.38 -7.24 10.01
CA PRO A 202 9.70 -6.45 8.82
C PRO A 202 8.87 -6.87 7.61
N ARG A 203 8.29 -5.90 6.88
CA ARG A 203 7.45 -6.15 5.69
C ARG A 203 8.08 -7.10 4.67
N LYS A 204 9.42 -7.07 4.51
CA LYS A 204 10.12 -8.01 3.63
C LYS A 204 9.84 -9.47 4.00
N VAL A 205 9.91 -9.79 5.31
CA VAL A 205 9.66 -11.13 5.86
C VAL A 205 8.19 -11.50 5.68
N LEU A 206 7.26 -10.59 6.00
CA LEU A 206 5.82 -10.82 5.79
C LEU A 206 5.46 -11.06 4.31
N ILE A 207 6.06 -10.30 3.38
CA ILE A 207 5.87 -10.48 1.93
C ILE A 207 6.43 -11.82 1.46
N GLU A 208 7.60 -12.21 1.96
CA GLU A 208 8.24 -13.49 1.59
C GLU A 208 7.41 -14.68 2.07
N GLU A 209 6.85 -14.60 3.28
CA GLU A 209 5.94 -15.61 3.84
C GLU A 209 4.60 -15.68 3.09
N LEU A 210 3.94 -14.54 2.85
CA LEU A 210 2.67 -14.48 2.08
C LEU A 210 2.82 -15.09 0.68
N MET A 211 3.99 -14.93 0.05
CA MET A 211 4.28 -15.52 -1.26
C MET A 211 4.60 -17.03 -1.22
N SER A 212 4.71 -17.64 -0.03
CA SER A 212 4.94 -19.08 0.16
C SER A 212 3.79 -19.83 0.84
N LEU A 213 2.70 -19.15 1.24
CA LEU A 213 1.52 -19.80 1.81
C LEU A 213 0.85 -20.75 0.79
N GLU A 214 0.46 -21.94 1.25
CA GLU A 214 -0.33 -22.90 0.47
C GLU A 214 -1.81 -22.51 0.41
N ALA A 215 -2.36 -22.04 1.54
CA ALA A 215 -3.72 -21.51 1.63
C ALA A 215 -3.68 -19.98 1.50
N ILE A 216 -4.35 -19.48 0.45
CA ILE A 216 -4.36 -18.06 0.09
C ILE A 216 -5.76 -17.43 0.16
N ASP A 217 -6.75 -18.12 0.74
CA ASP A 217 -8.11 -17.62 0.88
C ASP A 217 -8.21 -16.49 1.91
N GLN A 218 -9.29 -15.70 1.81
CA GLN A 218 -9.55 -14.53 2.66
C GLN A 218 -9.37 -14.82 4.16
N ILE A 219 -9.84 -15.97 4.66
CA ILE A 219 -9.85 -16.28 6.09
C ILE A 219 -8.42 -16.59 6.54
N SER A 220 -7.73 -17.49 5.84
CA SER A 220 -6.33 -17.82 6.10
C SER A 220 -5.41 -16.59 6.05
N ILE A 221 -5.60 -15.72 5.06
CA ILE A 221 -4.87 -14.46 4.92
C ILE A 221 -5.23 -13.47 6.03
N HIS A 222 -6.50 -13.38 6.44
CA HIS A 222 -6.91 -12.54 7.54
C HIS A 222 -6.31 -13.01 8.87
N GLU A 223 -6.36 -14.30 9.19
CA GLU A 223 -5.76 -14.87 10.39
C GLU A 223 -4.25 -14.63 10.44
N PHE A 224 -3.54 -14.86 9.33
CA PHE A 224 -2.11 -14.57 9.22
C PHE A 224 -1.79 -13.09 9.47
N LEU A 225 -2.48 -12.17 8.78
CA LEU A 225 -2.24 -10.74 8.93
C LEU A 225 -2.63 -10.24 10.34
N SER A 226 -3.76 -10.71 10.89
CA SER A 226 -4.22 -10.40 12.24
C SER A 226 -3.29 -10.95 13.34
N LYS A 227 -2.47 -11.97 13.04
CA LYS A 227 -1.47 -12.53 13.96
C LYS A 227 -0.08 -11.89 13.83
N PHE A 228 0.33 -11.46 12.63
CA PHE A 228 1.73 -11.07 12.36
C PHE A 228 1.92 -9.66 11.77
N CYS A 229 0.92 -9.10 11.08
CA CYS A 229 1.02 -7.80 10.41
C CYS A 229 0.70 -6.63 11.35
N PHE A 230 1.45 -6.52 12.44
CA PHE A 230 1.39 -5.37 13.35
C PHE A 230 2.45 -4.32 13.01
N ALA A 231 2.22 -3.12 13.51
CA ALA A 231 3.24 -2.09 13.61
C ALA A 231 3.43 -1.66 15.06
N THR A 232 4.65 -1.22 15.37
CA THR A 232 5.08 -0.69 16.66
C THR A 232 5.55 0.75 16.46
N VAL A 233 5.28 1.62 17.42
CA VAL A 233 5.82 2.98 17.44
C VAL A 233 7.13 3.01 18.21
N VAL A 234 8.19 3.46 17.56
CA VAL A 234 9.55 3.60 18.10
C VAL A 234 10.04 5.04 17.96
N THR A 235 11.09 5.43 18.67
CA THR A 235 11.83 6.67 18.38
C THR A 235 12.70 6.51 17.12
N LYS A 236 13.18 7.63 16.55
CA LYS A 236 14.16 7.60 15.45
C LYS A 236 15.47 6.94 15.88
N GLU A 237 15.87 7.20 17.11
CA GLU A 237 17.09 6.68 17.72
C GLU A 237 17.03 5.15 17.86
N GLU A 238 15.85 4.60 18.18
CA GLU A 238 15.60 3.15 18.23
C GLU A 238 15.52 2.50 16.84
N ASP A 239 14.89 3.15 15.86
CA ASP A 239 14.92 2.70 14.44
C ASP A 239 16.36 2.68 13.89
N ASP A 240 17.18 3.65 14.27
CA ASP A 240 18.63 3.65 13.99
C ASP A 240 19.38 2.49 14.66
N LEU A 241 19.01 2.10 15.89
CA LEU A 241 19.58 0.92 16.57
C LEU A 241 19.20 -0.38 15.86
N LEU A 242 17.91 -0.55 15.50
CA LEU A 242 17.44 -1.69 14.71
C LEU A 242 18.15 -1.79 13.37
N ARG A 243 18.42 -0.66 12.70
CA ARG A 243 19.19 -0.61 11.45
C ARG A 243 20.66 -0.97 11.65
N LYS A 244 21.30 -0.51 12.72
CA LYS A 244 22.70 -0.86 13.06
C LYS A 244 22.86 -2.34 13.38
N ALA A 245 21.88 -2.95 14.03
CA ALA A 245 21.80 -4.41 14.25
C ALA A 245 21.41 -5.20 12.98
N GLY A 246 21.04 -4.51 11.89
CA GLY A 246 20.53 -5.12 10.65
C GLY A 246 19.13 -5.73 10.78
N LEU A 247 18.44 -5.52 11.91
CA LEU A 247 17.08 -6.03 12.21
C LEU A 247 15.98 -5.22 11.52
N ASN A 248 16.29 -4.09 10.88
CA ASN A 248 15.32 -3.30 10.11
C ASN A 248 14.74 -4.04 8.87
N SER A 249 15.26 -5.23 8.52
CA SER A 249 14.82 -5.99 7.34
C SER A 249 14.77 -7.52 7.51
N LYS A 250 15.04 -8.03 8.71
CA LYS A 250 14.98 -9.45 9.10
C LYS A 250 14.56 -9.60 10.56
N MET A 251 14.11 -10.79 10.94
CA MET A 251 13.96 -11.20 12.34
C MET A 251 15.30 -11.72 12.90
N PRO A 252 15.42 -11.99 14.22
CA PRO A 252 16.57 -12.69 14.79
C PRO A 252 16.78 -14.07 14.15
N THR A 253 18.00 -14.62 14.22
CA THR A 253 18.38 -15.85 13.48
C THR A 253 17.53 -17.07 13.84
N ASP A 254 17.21 -17.23 15.13
CA ASP A 254 16.49 -18.40 15.65
C ASP A 254 14.97 -18.16 15.78
N TRP A 255 14.44 -17.11 15.13
CA TRP A 255 13.03 -16.76 15.15
C TRP A 255 12.26 -17.36 13.95
N SER A 256 11.05 -17.84 14.22
CA SER A 256 10.10 -18.35 13.26
C SER A 256 8.68 -17.82 13.51
N PHE A 257 7.80 -17.93 12.52
CA PHE A 257 6.37 -17.62 12.68
C PHE A 257 5.65 -18.53 13.70
N GLY A 258 6.25 -19.67 14.09
CA GLY A 258 5.70 -20.58 15.11
C GLY A 258 5.97 -20.16 16.55
N ASP A 259 6.90 -19.22 16.80
CA ASP A 259 7.30 -18.83 18.16
C ASP A 259 6.36 -17.79 18.80
N ASP A 260 5.45 -17.21 18.01
CA ASP A 260 4.47 -16.16 18.35
C ASP A 260 5.04 -14.87 18.98
N ASP A 261 6.35 -14.79 19.21
CA ASP A 261 7.05 -13.60 19.70
C ASP A 261 7.31 -12.60 18.57
N VAL A 262 6.24 -11.94 18.11
CA VAL A 262 6.34 -10.84 17.13
C VAL A 262 7.32 -9.74 17.56
N MET A 263 7.55 -9.56 18.86
CA MET A 263 8.41 -8.52 19.43
C MET A 263 9.91 -8.86 19.49
N ALA A 264 10.34 -10.02 18.99
CA ALA A 264 11.69 -10.54 19.15
C ALA A 264 12.82 -9.55 18.74
N ARG A 265 12.63 -8.76 17.67
CA ARG A 265 13.62 -7.75 17.23
C ARG A 265 13.92 -6.69 18.27
N TYR A 266 12.91 -6.25 19.02
CA TYR A 266 13.07 -5.21 20.03
C TYR A 266 13.87 -5.77 21.22
N LYS A 267 13.59 -7.01 21.63
CA LYS A 267 14.32 -7.72 22.68
C LYS A 267 15.80 -7.90 22.31
N GLU A 268 16.08 -8.38 21.09
CA GLU A 268 17.42 -8.53 20.53
C GLU A 268 18.18 -7.19 20.49
N ALA A 269 17.49 -6.09 20.14
CA ALA A 269 18.05 -4.74 20.14
C ALA A 269 18.13 -4.08 21.54
N ASN A 270 17.83 -4.81 22.62
CA ASN A 270 17.77 -4.31 24.01
C ASN A 270 16.78 -3.14 24.22
N LEU A 271 15.72 -3.08 23.41
CA LEU A 271 14.62 -2.14 23.52
C LEU A 271 13.51 -2.70 24.40
N SER A 272 12.70 -1.82 24.99
CA SER A 272 11.62 -2.19 25.92
C SER A 272 10.25 -2.07 25.26
N PRO A 273 9.76 -3.10 24.53
CA PRO A 273 8.43 -3.08 23.94
C PRO A 273 7.33 -3.13 25.00
N VAL A 274 6.24 -2.39 24.78
CA VAL A 274 5.08 -2.28 25.66
C VAL A 274 3.80 -2.30 24.84
N ASN A 275 2.80 -3.02 25.35
CA ASN A 275 1.45 -3.03 24.79
C ASN A 275 0.55 -2.17 25.69
N ILE A 276 -0.07 -1.16 25.10
CA ILE A 276 -1.14 -0.38 25.74
C ILE A 276 -2.43 -1.18 25.59
N LYS A 277 -3.12 -1.44 26.70
CA LYS A 277 -4.47 -2.01 26.68
C LYS A 277 -5.48 -0.90 26.35
N ASP A 278 -6.52 -1.27 25.62
CA ASP A 278 -7.72 -0.44 25.45
C ASP A 278 -8.42 -0.19 26.80
#